data_AF-A0A4P7AJG8-F1
#
_entry.id   AF-A0A4P7AJG8-F1
#
_cell.length_a   1.000
_cell.length_b   1.000
_cell.length_c   1.000
_cell.angle_alpha   90.00
_cell.angle_beta   90.00
_cell.angle_gamma   90.00
#
_symmetry.space_group_name_H-M   'P 1'
#
loop_
_entity.id
_entity.type
_entity.pdbx_description
1 polymer ?
#
loop_
_entity_poly.entity_id
_entity_poly.type
_entity_poly.pdbx_seq_one_letter_code
_entity_poly.pdbx_strand_id
1 'polypeptide(L)'
;MSKKNGVRQQLKDLSKKRKESFNDQVNDAINEIKSGGIEREIEYLDAKKLRWYDYLTLFFAYLIVLGISFLIGIYAFKDIVKTEYICTAISLMGFFIWLIMGYIRNRNTARYFNDARRRYDSTVTPEEGHNRRIAKIIFLFSILMLITCVVMLIVWNA
;
A
#
# COMPACT_ATOMS: atom_id res chain seq x y z
N MET A 1 -48.90 -35.35 -36.13
CA MET A 1 -48.22 -34.04 -35.99
C MET A 1 -48.04 -33.54 -34.54
N SER A 2 -48.72 -34.09 -33.53
CA SER A 2 -48.68 -33.59 -32.14
C SER A 2 -47.32 -33.75 -31.40
N LYS A 3 -46.60 -34.87 -31.58
CA LYS A 3 -45.32 -35.13 -30.87
C LYS A 3 -44.19 -34.12 -31.16
N LYS A 4 -44.16 -33.51 -32.34
CA LYS A 4 -43.08 -32.59 -32.76
C LYS A 4 -43.14 -31.24 -32.05
N ASN A 5 -44.34 -30.81 -31.63
CA ASN A 5 -44.54 -29.53 -30.93
C ASN A 5 -44.14 -29.61 -29.45
N GLY A 6 -44.38 -30.74 -28.78
CA GLY A 6 -43.97 -30.96 -27.39
C GLY A 6 -42.45 -30.94 -27.20
N VAL A 7 -41.70 -31.55 -28.12
CA VAL A 7 -40.21 -31.53 -28.09
C VAL A 7 -39.67 -30.11 -28.28
N ARG A 8 -40.30 -29.31 -29.14
CA ARG A 8 -39.89 -27.92 -29.40
C ARG A 8 -40.18 -26.99 -28.20
N GLN A 9 -41.26 -27.24 -27.47
CA GLN A 9 -41.57 -26.57 -26.21
C GLN A 9 -40.59 -26.96 -25.09
N GLN A 10 -40.27 -28.25 -24.95
CA GLN A 10 -39.28 -28.72 -23.98
C GLN A 10 -37.88 -28.13 -24.22
N LEU A 11 -37.45 -28.02 -25.48
CA LEU A 11 -36.18 -27.37 -25.83
C LEU A 11 -36.16 -25.88 -25.49
N LYS A 12 -37.28 -25.17 -25.69
CA LYS A 12 -37.40 -23.76 -25.30
C LYS A 12 -37.33 -23.58 -23.78
N ASP A 13 -38.03 -24.41 -23.03
CA ASP A 13 -38.00 -24.39 -21.56
C ASP A 13 -36.61 -24.74 -21.02
N LEU A 14 -35.92 -25.73 -21.61
CA LEU A 14 -34.52 -26.04 -21.28
C LEU A 14 -33.59 -24.86 -21.55
N SER A 15 -33.77 -24.14 -22.67
CA SER A 15 -32.96 -22.95 -22.97
C SER A 15 -33.21 -21.81 -21.98
N LYS A 16 -34.47 -21.67 -21.52
CA LYS A 16 -34.89 -20.63 -20.58
C LYS A 16 -34.34 -20.91 -19.19
N LYS A 17 -34.49 -22.16 -18.72
CA LYS A 17 -33.87 -22.64 -17.47
C LYS A 17 -32.36 -22.52 -17.45
N ARG A 18 -31.68 -22.80 -18.58
CA ARG A 18 -30.23 -22.62 -18.70
C ARG A 18 -29.82 -21.15 -18.63
N LYS A 19 -30.60 -20.23 -19.21
CA LYS A 19 -30.38 -18.79 -19.10
C LYS A 19 -30.63 -18.28 -17.68
N GLU A 20 -31.69 -18.74 -17.04
CA GLU A 20 -32.00 -18.43 -15.65
C GLU A 20 -30.90 -18.93 -14.71
N SER A 21 -30.49 -20.21 -14.82
CA SER A 21 -29.40 -20.75 -13.99
C SER A 21 -28.06 -20.04 -14.23
N PHE A 22 -27.78 -19.61 -15.46
CA PHE A 22 -26.58 -18.84 -15.77
C PHE A 22 -26.65 -17.43 -15.16
N ASN A 23 -27.80 -16.77 -15.27
CA ASN A 23 -28.01 -15.46 -14.63
C ASN A 23 -27.93 -15.54 -13.11
N ASP A 24 -28.45 -16.62 -12.51
CA ASP A 24 -28.37 -16.84 -11.07
C ASP A 24 -26.92 -17.06 -10.62
N GLN A 25 -26.14 -17.88 -11.34
CA GLN A 25 -24.69 -18.04 -11.09
C GLN A 25 -23.91 -16.72 -11.23
N VAL A 26 -24.25 -15.91 -12.24
CA VAL A 26 -23.62 -14.60 -12.44
C VAL A 26 -24.01 -13.64 -11.32
N ASN A 27 -25.27 -13.62 -10.90
CA ASN A 27 -25.75 -12.77 -9.82
C ASN A 27 -25.18 -13.20 -8.46
N ASP A 28 -25.02 -14.49 -8.20
CA ASP A 28 -24.37 -15.00 -6.99
C ASP A 28 -22.90 -14.60 -6.95
N ALA A 29 -22.17 -14.73 -8.07
CA ALA A 29 -20.80 -14.26 -8.17
C ALA A 29 -20.70 -12.73 -7.97
N ILE A 30 -21.62 -11.95 -8.52
CA ILE A 30 -21.69 -10.50 -8.32
C ILE A 30 -22.01 -10.16 -6.86
N ASN A 31 -22.92 -10.90 -6.23
CA ASN A 31 -23.33 -10.68 -4.84
C ASN A 31 -22.22 -11.07 -3.86
N GLU A 32 -21.45 -12.13 -4.13
CA GLU A 32 -20.26 -12.51 -3.36
C GLU A 32 -19.16 -11.44 -3.45
N ILE A 33 -18.95 -10.87 -4.64
CA ILE A 33 -18.02 -9.75 -4.86
C ILE A 33 -18.51 -8.48 -4.14
N LYS A 34 -19.82 -8.20 -4.14
CA LYS A 34 -20.42 -7.04 -3.47
C LYS A 34 -20.45 -7.17 -1.95
N SER A 35 -20.78 -8.35 -1.41
CA SER A 35 -20.93 -8.58 0.03
C SER A 35 -19.58 -8.54 0.75
N GLY A 36 -18.51 -9.04 0.12
CA GLY A 36 -17.14 -8.96 0.64
C GLY A 36 -16.47 -7.58 0.51
N GLY A 37 -17.10 -6.61 -0.18
CA GLY A 37 -16.50 -5.29 -0.44
C GLY A 37 -16.28 -4.46 0.83
N ILE A 38 -17.26 -4.43 1.73
CA ILE A 38 -17.20 -3.66 2.98
C ILE A 38 -16.17 -4.26 3.94
N GLU A 39 -16.15 -5.58 4.09
CA GLU A 39 -15.22 -6.28 4.98
C GLU A 39 -13.76 -6.10 4.51
N ARG A 40 -13.50 -6.26 3.21
CA ARG A 40 -12.18 -5.98 2.62
C ARG A 40 -11.74 -4.53 2.78
N GLU A 41 -12.68 -3.59 2.71
CA GLU A 41 -12.38 -2.17 2.94
C GLU A 41 -12.00 -1.91 4.39
N ILE A 42 -12.71 -2.49 5.35
CA ILE A 42 -12.38 -2.41 6.78
C ILE A 42 -11.00 -3.01 7.05
N GLU A 43 -10.70 -4.20 6.53
CA GLU A 43 -9.40 -4.84 6.68
C GLU A 43 -8.26 -4.00 6.11
N TYR A 44 -8.46 -3.41 4.92
CA TYR A 44 -7.49 -2.50 4.33
C TYR A 44 -7.26 -1.24 5.17
N LEU A 45 -8.34 -0.65 5.69
CA LEU A 45 -8.25 0.54 6.53
C LEU A 45 -7.48 0.25 7.82
N ASP A 46 -7.70 -0.92 8.43
CA ASP A 46 -6.95 -1.35 9.62
C ASP A 46 -5.47 -1.62 9.28
N ALA A 47 -5.19 -2.33 8.19
CA ALA A 47 -3.84 -2.62 7.74
C ALA A 47 -3.03 -1.35 7.40
N LYS A 48 -3.69 -0.33 6.85
CA LYS A 48 -3.11 0.97 6.46
C LYS A 48 -2.85 1.91 7.63
N LYS A 49 -3.50 1.69 8.78
CA LYS A 49 -3.42 2.58 9.95
C LYS A 49 -2.08 2.40 10.66
N LEU A 50 -1.45 3.52 11.02
CA LEU A 50 -0.30 3.52 11.92
C LEU A 50 -0.79 3.17 13.32
N ARG A 51 -0.20 2.12 13.91
CA ARG A 51 -0.50 1.69 15.27
C ARG A 51 0.51 2.31 16.22
N TRP A 52 0.14 2.41 17.50
CA TRP A 52 0.97 3.07 18.52
C TRP A 52 2.39 2.47 18.58
N TYR A 53 2.51 1.16 18.41
CA TYR A 53 3.80 0.47 18.44
C TYR A 53 4.69 0.80 17.24
N ASP A 54 4.13 1.18 16.08
CA ASP A 54 4.94 1.62 14.95
C ASP A 54 5.72 2.90 15.29
N TYR A 55 5.08 3.81 16.03
CA TYR A 55 5.73 5.04 16.46
C TYR A 55 6.87 4.74 17.43
N LEU A 56 6.69 3.76 18.32
CA LEU A 56 7.74 3.32 19.24
C LEU A 56 8.92 2.72 18.46
N THR A 57 8.65 1.81 17.53
CA THR A 57 9.69 1.20 16.68
C THR A 57 10.40 2.25 15.83
N LEU A 58 9.66 3.20 15.25
CA LEU A 58 10.20 4.30 14.46
C LEU A 58 11.11 5.20 15.30
N PHE A 59 10.69 5.55 16.51
CA PHE A 59 11.49 6.35 17.43
C PHE A 59 12.80 5.64 17.82
N PHE A 60 12.72 4.34 18.14
CA PHE A 60 13.91 3.57 18.49
C PHE A 60 14.87 3.41 17.30
N ALA A 61 14.35 3.11 16.11
CA ALA A 61 15.15 3.06 14.88
C ALA A 61 15.83 4.41 14.59
N TYR A 62 15.10 5.51 14.77
CA TYR A 62 15.64 6.85 14.64
C TYR A 62 16.80 7.12 15.61
N LEU A 63 16.65 6.78 16.89
CA LEU A 63 17.73 6.96 17.88
C LEU A 63 18.97 6.13 17.54
N ILE A 64 18.80 4.88 17.09
CA ILE A 64 19.90 4.03 16.68
C ILE A 64 20.65 4.66 15.51
N VAL A 65 19.93 5.08 14.47
CA VAL A 65 20.54 5.67 13.27
C VAL A 65 21.22 6.99 13.59
N LEU A 66 20.62 7.82 14.44
CA LEU A 66 21.23 9.05 14.95
C LEU A 66 22.53 8.74 15.70
N GLY A 67 22.51 7.78 16.63
CA GLY A 67 23.68 7.36 17.39
C GLY A 67 24.81 6.85 16.49
N ILE A 68 24.49 6.01 15.49
CA ILE A 68 25.44 5.55 14.49
C ILE A 68 26.00 6.74 13.69
N SER A 69 25.17 7.71 13.32
CA SER A 69 25.62 8.89 12.57
C SER A 69 26.64 9.69 13.36
N PHE A 70 26.41 9.90 14.67
CA PHE A 70 27.38 10.54 15.57
C PHE A 70 28.67 9.72 15.72
N LEU A 71 28.57 8.40 15.85
CA LEU A 71 29.74 7.53 15.92
C LEU A 71 30.59 7.64 14.66
N ILE A 72 29.97 7.66 13.48
CA ILE A 72 30.70 7.83 12.22
C ILE A 72 31.32 9.23 12.13
N GLY A 73 30.59 10.29 12.51
CA GLY A 73 31.13 11.65 12.55
C GLY A 73 32.38 11.79 13.43
N ILE A 74 32.30 11.28 14.67
CA ILE A 74 33.40 11.37 15.64
C ILE A 74 34.57 10.45 15.27
N TYR A 75 34.32 9.17 14.95
CA TYR A 75 35.41 8.20 14.79
C TYR A 75 35.96 8.11 13.37
N ALA A 76 35.10 8.15 12.35
CA ALA A 76 35.55 8.04 10.96
C ALA A 76 36.04 9.39 10.42
N PHE A 77 35.30 10.45 10.71
CA PHE A 77 35.59 11.78 10.19
C PHE A 77 36.38 12.69 11.14
N LYS A 78 36.52 12.30 12.42
CA LYS A 78 37.18 13.08 13.48
C LYS A 78 36.63 14.49 13.64
N ASP A 79 35.38 14.68 13.27
CA ASP A 79 34.74 15.99 13.23
C ASP A 79 33.24 15.81 13.44
N ILE A 80 32.74 16.33 14.56
CA ILE A 80 31.35 16.20 14.94
C ILE A 80 30.42 16.95 13.98
N VAL A 81 30.91 18.02 13.35
CA VAL A 81 30.16 18.81 12.36
C VAL A 81 29.87 17.98 11.12
N LYS A 82 30.70 16.97 10.81
CA LYS A 82 30.43 16.10 9.66
C LYS A 82 29.27 15.12 9.88
N THR A 83 28.74 15.04 11.10
CA THR A 83 27.54 14.24 11.41
C THR A 83 26.31 14.74 10.64
N GLU A 84 26.18 16.05 10.38
CA GLU A 84 25.06 16.59 9.59
C GLU A 84 25.07 16.05 8.17
N TYR A 85 26.23 15.93 7.52
CA TYR A 85 26.29 15.38 6.16
C TYR A 85 25.76 13.94 6.10
N ILE A 86 26.03 13.15 7.13
CA ILE A 86 25.56 11.76 7.24
C ILE A 86 24.05 11.74 7.48
N CYS A 87 23.55 12.52 8.44
CA CYS A 87 22.12 12.65 8.71
C CYS A 87 21.36 13.13 7.46
N THR A 88 21.92 14.09 6.73
CA THR A 88 21.35 14.65 5.49
C THR A 88 21.28 13.58 4.40
N ALA A 89 22.36 12.82 4.19
CA ALA A 89 22.38 11.74 3.22
C ALA A 89 21.35 10.65 3.55
N ILE A 90 21.20 10.28 4.82
CA ILE A 90 20.21 9.30 5.28
C ILE A 90 18.79 9.82 5.08
N SER A 91 18.53 11.10 5.40
CA SER A 91 17.22 11.72 5.18
C SER A 91 16.84 11.72 3.70
N LEU A 92 17.76 12.15 2.82
CA LEU A 92 17.58 12.15 1.37
C LEU A 92 17.34 10.73 0.82
N MET A 93 18.10 9.74 1.29
CA MET A 93 17.91 8.35 0.92
C MET A 93 16.52 7.84 1.34
N GLY A 94 16.04 8.21 2.53
CA GLY A 94 14.70 7.87 3.00
C GLY A 94 13.59 8.46 2.11
N PHE A 95 13.70 9.74 1.73
CA PHE A 95 12.78 10.35 0.77
C PHE A 95 12.83 9.68 -0.60
N PHE A 96 14.02 9.32 -1.07
CA PHE A 96 14.18 8.63 -2.34
C PHE A 96 13.51 7.26 -2.33
N ILE A 97 13.70 6.46 -1.28
CA ILE A 97 13.01 5.17 -1.10
C ILE A 97 11.49 5.36 -1.07
N TRP A 98 11.01 6.37 -0.35
CA TRP A 98 9.58 6.68 -0.30
C TRP A 98 9.00 7.04 -1.68
N LEU A 99 9.72 7.84 -2.48
CA LEU A 99 9.34 8.17 -3.85
C LEU A 99 9.31 6.93 -4.75
N ILE A 100 10.33 6.06 -4.68
CA ILE A 100 10.36 4.80 -5.42
C ILE A 100 9.14 3.94 -5.07
N MET A 101 8.82 3.78 -3.78
CA MET A 101 7.63 3.03 -3.35
C MET A 101 6.35 3.64 -3.91
N GLY A 102 6.23 4.98 -3.92
CA GLY A 102 5.12 5.69 -4.53
C GLY A 102 5.00 5.42 -6.03
N TYR A 103 6.12 5.44 -6.75
CA TYR A 103 6.19 5.16 -8.18
C TYR A 103 5.79 3.72 -8.50
N ILE A 104 6.35 2.73 -7.78
CA ILE A 104 6.02 1.32 -7.95
C ILE A 104 4.53 1.08 -7.72
N ARG A 105 3.97 1.68 -6.65
CA ARG A 105 2.53 1.58 -6.37
C ARG A 105 1.69 2.16 -7.51
N ASN A 106 2.02 3.36 -7.98
CA ASN A 106 1.29 4.00 -9.07
C ASN A 106 1.34 3.17 -10.36
N ARG A 107 2.50 2.59 -10.67
CA ARG A 107 2.68 1.70 -11.82
C ARG A 107 1.84 0.41 -11.69
N ASN A 108 1.79 -0.18 -10.50
CA ASN A 108 0.98 -1.37 -10.23
C ASN A 108 -0.52 -1.07 -10.37
N THR A 109 -0.99 0.06 -9.83
CA THR A 109 -2.37 0.52 -9.98
C THR A 109 -2.72 0.78 -11.44
N ALA A 110 -1.85 1.45 -12.19
CA ALA A 110 -2.06 1.68 -13.63
C ALA A 110 -2.15 0.36 -14.41
N ARG A 111 -1.29 -0.63 -14.10
CA ARG A 111 -1.32 -1.95 -14.72
C ARG A 111 -2.61 -2.71 -14.39
N TYR A 112 -3.11 -2.59 -13.16
CA TYR A 112 -4.34 -3.25 -12.72
C TYR A 112 -5.57 -2.74 -13.48
N PHE A 113 -5.75 -1.42 -13.57
CA PHE A 113 -6.91 -0.81 -14.24
C PHE A 113 -6.84 -0.82 -15.77
N ASN A 114 -5.65 -1.05 -16.34
CA ASN A 114 -5.51 -1.23 -17.78
C ASN A 114 -6.07 -2.59 -18.26
N ASP A 115 -6.30 -3.55 -17.36
CA ASP A 115 -7.03 -4.78 -17.67
C ASP A 115 -8.54 -4.51 -17.71
N ALA A 116 -9.14 -4.68 -18.90
CA ALA A 116 -10.56 -4.45 -19.13
C ALA A 116 -11.48 -5.28 -18.22
N ARG A 117 -11.01 -6.45 -17.73
CA ARG A 117 -11.79 -7.34 -16.85
C ARG A 117 -11.90 -6.85 -15.42
N ARG A 118 -10.96 -6.00 -14.98
CA ARG A 118 -10.79 -5.56 -13.58
C ARG A 118 -11.06 -4.08 -13.38
N ARG A 119 -11.57 -3.41 -14.41
CA ARG A 119 -11.78 -1.95 -14.41
C ARG A 119 -12.72 -1.46 -13.31
N TYR A 120 -13.62 -2.32 -12.84
CA TYR A 120 -14.56 -2.04 -11.75
C TYR A 120 -14.23 -2.77 -10.45
N ASP A 121 -13.14 -3.54 -10.43
CA ASP A 121 -12.68 -4.20 -9.21
C ASP A 121 -11.90 -3.22 -8.33
N SER A 122 -12.02 -3.40 -7.03
CA SER A 122 -11.33 -2.61 -6.02
C SER A 122 -9.88 -3.07 -5.86
N THR A 123 -8.92 -2.13 -5.81
CA THR A 123 -7.52 -2.43 -5.45
C THR A 123 -7.31 -2.54 -3.93
N VAL A 124 -8.38 -2.40 -3.16
CA VAL A 124 -8.37 -2.35 -1.70
C VAL A 124 -8.08 -3.74 -1.15
N THR A 125 -6.78 -4.01 -0.96
CA THR A 125 -6.26 -5.28 -0.42
C THR A 125 -5.45 -5.02 0.85
N PRO A 126 -5.50 -5.92 1.86
CA PRO A 126 -4.73 -5.76 3.10
C PRO A 126 -3.23 -5.59 2.86
N GLU A 127 -2.68 -6.27 1.85
CA GLU A 127 -1.27 -6.15 1.43
C GLU A 127 -0.93 -4.74 0.95
N GLU A 128 -1.78 -4.12 0.13
CA GLU A 128 -1.59 -2.73 -0.28
C GLU A 128 -1.69 -1.78 0.92
N GLY A 129 -2.59 -2.08 1.87
CA GLY A 129 -2.70 -1.36 3.14
C GLY A 129 -1.39 -1.40 3.93
N HIS A 130 -0.81 -2.58 4.09
CA HIS A 130 0.47 -2.78 4.77
C HIS A 130 1.61 -2.02 4.08
N ASN A 131 1.73 -2.10 2.75
CA ASN A 131 2.71 -1.34 1.98
C ASN A 131 2.54 0.18 2.16
N ARG A 132 1.29 0.68 2.21
CA ARG A 132 1.04 2.10 2.49
C ARG A 132 1.46 2.49 3.90
N ARG A 133 1.29 1.60 4.89
CA ARG A 133 1.74 1.84 6.26
C ARG A 133 3.27 1.91 6.33
N ILE A 134 3.99 0.97 5.71
CA ILE A 134 5.46 1.00 5.62
C ILE A 134 5.93 2.31 4.97
N ALA A 135 5.31 2.71 3.85
CA ALA A 135 5.67 3.96 3.18
C ALA A 135 5.48 5.19 4.10
N LYS A 136 4.43 5.23 4.93
CA LYS A 136 4.26 6.30 5.93
C LYS A 136 5.35 6.27 6.99
N ILE A 137 5.75 5.09 7.48
CA ILE A 137 6.83 4.93 8.46
C ILE A 137 8.14 5.49 7.89
N ILE A 138 8.50 5.10 6.66
CA ILE A 138 9.71 5.60 5.99
C ILE A 138 9.66 7.12 5.80
N PHE A 139 8.50 7.64 5.38
CA PHE A 139 8.31 9.08 5.23
C PHE A 139 8.48 9.85 6.55
N LEU A 140 7.82 9.38 7.61
CA LEU A 140 7.93 9.97 8.95
C LEU A 140 9.36 9.90 9.48
N PHE A 141 10.05 8.78 9.28
CA PHE A 141 11.46 8.63 9.63
C PHE A 141 12.34 9.64 8.90
N SER A 142 12.11 9.82 7.59
CA SER A 142 12.86 10.77 6.76
C SER A 142 12.66 12.21 7.21
N ILE A 143 11.42 12.56 7.61
CA ILE A 143 11.08 13.87 8.20
C ILE A 143 11.79 14.06 9.54
N LEU A 144 11.79 13.08 10.44
CA LEU A 144 12.49 13.20 11.72
C LEU A 144 13.98 13.45 11.51
N MET A 145 14.61 12.70 10.59
CA MET A 145 16.00 12.92 10.21
C MET A 145 16.22 14.28 9.56
N LEU A 146 15.26 14.82 8.81
CA LEU A 146 15.37 16.16 8.24
C LEU A 146 15.30 17.22 9.34
N ILE A 147 14.39 17.08 10.30
CA ILE A 147 14.27 17.97 11.46
C ILE A 147 15.58 17.99 12.23
N THR A 148 16.23 16.85 12.46
CA THR A 148 17.54 16.84 13.13
C THR A 148 18.62 17.55 12.34
N CYS A 149 18.65 17.39 11.01
CA CYS A 149 19.60 18.13 10.17
C CYS A 149 19.39 19.64 10.33
N VAL A 150 18.15 20.12 10.29
CA VAL A 150 17.83 21.54 10.48
C VAL A 150 18.27 22.02 11.87
N VAL A 151 18.03 21.22 12.92
CA VAL A 151 18.47 21.56 14.28
C VAL A 151 20.00 21.62 14.38
N MET A 152 20.72 20.64 13.82
CA MET A 152 22.19 20.64 13.81
C MET A 152 22.74 21.84 13.06
N LEU A 153 22.19 22.16 11.89
CA LEU A 153 22.57 23.32 11.08
C LEU A 153 22.42 24.61 11.87
N ILE A 154 21.29 24.79 12.59
CA ILE A 154 21.09 25.99 13.42
C ILE A 154 22.09 26.01 14.58
N VAL A 155 22.30 24.88 15.27
CA VAL A 155 23.17 24.82 16.46
C VAL A 155 24.64 25.06 16.13
N TRP A 156 25.12 24.66 14.95
CA TRP A 156 26.52 24.85 14.58
C TRP A 156 26.81 26.16 13.86
N ASN A 157 25.80 26.80 13.28
CA ASN A 157 25.92 28.14 12.68
C ASN A 157 25.54 29.27 13.66
N ALA A 158 25.07 28.95 14.87
CA ALA A 158 24.82 29.89 15.97
C ALA A 158 26.03 29.98 16.90
#